data_AF-A0A0C3PLZ5-F1
#
_entry.id   AF-A0A0C3PLZ5-F1
#
_cell.length_a   1.000
_cell.length_b   1.000
_cell.length_c   1.000
_cell.angle_alpha   90.00
_cell.angle_beta   90.00
_cell.angle_gamma   90.00
#
_symmetry.space_group_name_H-M   'P 1'
#
loop_
_entity.id
_entity.type
_entity.pdbx_description
1 polymer ?
#
loop_
_entity_poly.entity_id
_entity_poly.type
_entity_poly.pdbx_seq_one_letter_code
_entity_poly.pdbx_strand_id
1 'polypeptide(L)'
;PPRLLHTVTGTLCNRDTQISHFMGSQQYNQLQSSCVTCDPDQRMKLIHTEVLRYFRFVKLSHRWGEAEPSLRDIEGRSIYDMPPKGGLRKLQSFCTVVCEWDYLWAWSDTCCIDKHSSAEVQETIGSMFAWYRRSALTIVYLSDVPDTGSFGNSEWFKRGWTLQELLAPRAILFYTQNWLPYKNLVSSNHKTDATVLDELERATGIESQFLTNFSPGTDDARSRLQWASLRRTTRPEDIAYSLFGIFHIHLPILYGESVENALGRLLAEIISQSGDISVLDW
;
A
#
# COMPACT_ATOMS: atom_id res chain seq x y z
N PRO A 1 -3.74 6.33 7.38
CA PRO A 1 -4.60 6.92 6.32
C PRO A 1 -5.86 7.58 6.92
N PRO A 2 -6.36 8.68 6.34
CA PRO A 2 -7.51 9.43 6.88
C PRO A 2 -8.83 8.64 6.87
N ARG A 3 -8.99 7.73 5.91
CA ARG A 3 -10.20 6.93 5.71
C ARG A 3 -9.85 5.49 5.36
N LEU A 4 -10.74 4.57 5.72
CA LEU A 4 -10.68 3.15 5.39
C LEU A 4 -12.08 2.66 5.00
N LEU A 5 -12.17 1.67 4.14
CA LEU A 5 -13.39 0.92 3.87
C LEU A 5 -13.61 -0.11 4.97
N HIS A 6 -14.82 -0.15 5.53
CA HIS A 6 -15.24 -1.26 6.39
C HIS A 6 -15.64 -2.45 5.50
N THR A 7 -14.93 -3.56 5.60
CA THR A 7 -15.01 -4.66 4.63
C THR A 7 -16.34 -5.39 4.66
N VAL A 8 -16.99 -5.48 5.81
CA VAL A 8 -18.30 -6.17 5.94
C VAL A 8 -19.44 -5.34 5.37
N THR A 9 -19.44 -4.02 5.59
CA THR A 9 -20.53 -3.14 5.16
C THR A 9 -20.27 -2.48 3.82
N GLY A 10 -19.01 -2.44 3.36
CA GLY A 10 -18.60 -1.77 2.14
C GLY A 10 -18.64 -0.24 2.23
N THR A 11 -18.77 0.32 3.43
CA THR A 11 -18.91 1.77 3.64
C THR A 11 -17.56 2.41 3.95
N LEU A 12 -17.35 3.64 3.49
CA LEU A 12 -16.16 4.40 3.81
C LEU A 12 -16.27 5.03 5.21
N CYS A 13 -15.24 4.83 6.04
CA CYS A 13 -15.19 5.25 7.43
C CYS A 13 -13.99 6.18 7.67
N ASN A 14 -14.28 7.40 8.14
CA ASN A 14 -13.25 8.29 8.69
C ASN A 14 -12.80 7.78 10.08
N ARG A 15 -11.90 8.53 10.73
CA ARG A 15 -11.38 8.13 12.05
C ARG A 15 -12.46 8.01 13.12
N ASP A 16 -13.41 8.93 13.16
CA ASP A 16 -14.48 8.92 14.15
C ASP A 16 -15.41 7.72 13.95
N THR A 17 -15.81 7.44 12.71
CA THR A 17 -16.62 6.27 12.39
C THR A 17 -15.90 4.96 12.76
N GLN A 18 -14.59 4.87 12.50
CA GLN A 18 -13.79 3.71 12.91
C GLN A 18 -13.78 3.53 14.43
N ILE A 19 -13.66 4.60 15.20
CA ILE A 19 -13.70 4.57 16.68
C ILE A 19 -15.11 4.17 17.15
N SER A 20 -16.17 4.71 16.56
CA SER A 20 -17.54 4.32 16.87
C SER A 20 -17.79 2.84 16.61
N HIS A 21 -17.30 2.29 15.48
CA HIS A 21 -17.35 0.85 15.21
C HIS A 21 -16.65 0.04 16.29
N PHE A 22 -15.44 0.46 16.71
CA PHE A 22 -14.71 -0.22 17.77
C PHE A 22 -15.48 -0.21 19.10
N MET A 23 -15.94 0.97 19.54
CA MET A 23 -16.68 1.13 20.80
C MET A 23 -17.99 0.33 20.84
N GLY A 24 -18.63 0.12 19.69
CA GLY A 24 -19.84 -0.71 19.57
C GLY A 24 -19.58 -2.20 19.37
N SER A 25 -18.32 -2.64 19.28
CA SER A 25 -17.96 -4.01 18.93
C SER A 25 -17.95 -4.97 20.13
N GLN A 26 -18.12 -6.26 19.86
CA GLN A 26 -17.97 -7.31 20.89
C GLN A 26 -16.54 -7.33 21.46
N GLN A 27 -15.54 -7.03 20.63
CA GLN A 27 -14.13 -6.96 21.03
C GLN A 27 -13.91 -5.88 22.09
N TYR A 28 -14.54 -4.72 21.96
CA TYR A 28 -14.46 -3.67 22.98
C TYR A 28 -15.13 -4.08 24.29
N ASN A 29 -16.30 -4.72 24.23
CA ASN A 29 -16.97 -5.24 25.43
C ASN A 29 -16.11 -6.28 26.16
N GLN A 30 -15.49 -7.20 25.42
CA GLN A 30 -14.57 -8.20 25.96
C GLN A 30 -13.31 -7.54 26.56
N LEU A 31 -12.76 -6.54 25.90
CA LEU A 31 -11.62 -5.77 26.40
C LEU A 31 -11.97 -5.06 27.71
N GLN A 32 -13.14 -4.43 27.80
CA GLN A 32 -13.61 -3.79 29.03
C GLN A 32 -13.73 -4.79 30.18
N SER A 33 -14.38 -5.94 29.96
CA SER A 33 -14.50 -6.98 30.99
C SER A 33 -13.15 -7.51 31.46
N SER A 34 -12.22 -7.75 30.51
CA SER A 34 -10.89 -8.28 30.82
C SER A 34 -10.01 -7.26 31.57
N CYS A 35 -10.17 -5.96 31.28
CA CYS A 35 -9.40 -4.91 31.95
C CYS A 35 -9.71 -4.77 33.44
N VAL A 36 -10.92 -5.16 33.89
CA VAL A 36 -11.33 -5.11 35.31
C VAL A 36 -10.53 -6.07 36.17
N THR A 37 -10.13 -7.21 35.60
CA THR A 37 -9.44 -8.30 36.33
C THR A 37 -7.92 -8.23 36.28
N CYS A 38 -7.35 -7.36 35.44
CA CYS A 38 -5.90 -7.27 35.22
C CYS A 38 -5.22 -6.20 36.09
N ASP A 39 -3.96 -6.47 36.45
CA ASP A 39 -3.06 -5.46 36.99
C ASP A 39 -2.77 -4.33 35.95
N PRO A 40 -2.25 -3.17 36.37
CA PRO A 40 -2.09 -2.02 35.48
C PRO A 40 -1.20 -2.28 34.24
N ASP A 41 -0.11 -3.05 34.38
CA ASP A 41 0.83 -3.30 33.29
C ASP A 41 0.27 -4.30 32.28
N GLN A 42 -0.39 -5.35 32.77
CA GLN A 42 -1.12 -6.30 31.94
C GLN A 42 -2.27 -5.61 31.19
N ARG A 43 -2.98 -4.71 31.86
CA ARG A 43 -4.06 -3.93 31.25
C ARG A 43 -3.56 -3.10 30.08
N MET A 44 -2.45 -2.37 30.25
CA MET A 44 -1.89 -1.56 29.17
C MET A 44 -1.48 -2.41 27.95
N LYS A 45 -0.81 -3.55 28.19
CA LYS A 45 -0.44 -4.49 27.13
C LYS A 45 -1.65 -5.05 26.40
N LEU A 46 -2.70 -5.41 27.13
CA LEU A 46 -3.94 -5.94 26.56
C LEU A 46 -4.63 -4.89 25.67
N ILE A 47 -4.83 -3.68 26.20
CA ILE A 47 -5.42 -2.56 25.45
C ILE A 47 -4.64 -2.31 24.16
N HIS A 48 -3.31 -2.20 24.27
CA HIS A 48 -2.46 -1.95 23.10
C HIS A 48 -2.58 -3.06 22.06
N THR A 49 -2.59 -4.32 22.48
CA THR A 49 -2.68 -5.48 21.59
C THR A 49 -4.03 -5.53 20.87
N GLU A 50 -5.13 -5.37 21.59
CA GLU A 50 -6.48 -5.44 21.01
C GLU A 50 -6.78 -4.24 20.11
N VAL A 51 -6.40 -3.03 20.52
CA VAL A 51 -6.55 -1.82 19.70
C VAL A 51 -5.72 -1.95 18.43
N LEU A 52 -4.45 -2.37 18.51
CA LEU A 52 -3.63 -2.58 17.32
C LEU A 52 -4.27 -3.63 16.41
N ARG A 53 -4.68 -4.78 16.95
CA ARG A 53 -5.30 -5.86 16.18
C ARG A 53 -6.57 -5.38 15.46
N TYR A 54 -7.44 -4.66 16.15
CA TYR A 54 -8.71 -4.18 15.60
C TYR A 54 -8.52 -3.17 14.47
N PHE A 55 -7.55 -2.27 14.59
CA PHE A 55 -7.28 -1.22 13.58
C PHE A 55 -6.25 -1.63 12.52
N ARG A 56 -5.84 -2.91 12.48
CA ARG A 56 -5.06 -3.44 11.35
C ARG A 56 -5.86 -3.27 10.06
N PHE A 57 -5.20 -2.77 9.03
CA PHE A 57 -5.80 -2.54 7.73
C PHE A 57 -4.97 -3.17 6.62
N VAL A 58 -5.66 -3.53 5.55
CA VAL A 58 -5.09 -4.11 4.33
C VAL A 58 -5.12 -3.09 3.22
N LYS A 59 -4.03 -3.00 2.47
CA LYS A 59 -3.94 -2.11 1.31
C LYS A 59 -4.15 -2.87 0.01
N LEU A 60 -4.83 -2.22 -0.93
CA LEU A 60 -4.83 -2.61 -2.33
C LEU A 60 -3.68 -1.89 -3.02
N SER A 61 -2.83 -2.67 -3.68
CA SER A 61 -1.90 -2.19 -4.69
C SER A 61 -2.33 -2.75 -6.03
N HIS A 62 -2.51 -1.87 -7.02
CA HIS A 62 -2.98 -2.29 -8.33
C HIS A 62 -2.53 -1.31 -9.42
N ARG A 63 -2.77 -1.67 -10.67
CA ARG A 63 -2.86 -0.70 -11.76
C ARG A 63 -4.28 -0.12 -11.82
N TRP A 64 -4.40 1.19 -12.00
CA TRP A 64 -5.69 1.82 -12.31
C TRP A 64 -6.18 1.34 -13.68
N GLY A 65 -7.41 0.87 -13.74
CA GLY A 65 -8.10 0.45 -14.95
C GLY A 65 -9.28 1.36 -15.27
N GLU A 66 -10.26 0.81 -15.99
CA GLU A 66 -11.47 1.54 -16.35
C GLU A 66 -12.45 1.62 -15.16
N ALA A 67 -13.09 2.78 -15.01
CA ALA A 67 -14.13 3.02 -14.00
C ALA A 67 -13.67 2.73 -12.55
N GLU A 68 -12.46 3.19 -12.18
CA GLU A 68 -12.05 3.25 -10.78
C GLU A 68 -12.94 4.22 -9.99
N PRO A 69 -13.56 3.78 -8.88
CA PRO A 69 -14.34 4.69 -8.06
C PRO A 69 -13.42 5.74 -7.40
N SER A 70 -13.85 7.00 -7.44
CA SER A 70 -13.29 8.07 -6.62
C SER A 70 -13.91 8.09 -5.23
N LEU A 71 -13.36 8.91 -4.33
CA LEU A 71 -13.94 9.17 -3.01
C LEU A 71 -15.42 9.59 -3.13
N ARG A 72 -15.71 10.55 -4.01
CA ARG A 72 -17.06 11.11 -4.21
C ARG A 72 -18.04 10.09 -4.77
N ASP A 73 -17.55 9.10 -5.50
CA ASP A 73 -18.41 8.05 -6.06
C ASP A 73 -18.91 7.09 -4.96
N ILE A 74 -18.22 6.94 -3.84
CA ILE A 74 -18.60 5.95 -2.81
C ILE A 74 -19.02 6.58 -1.48
N GLU A 75 -18.84 7.89 -1.33
CA GLU A 75 -19.16 8.60 -0.10
C GLU A 75 -20.66 8.48 0.23
N GLY A 76 -20.95 8.11 1.48
CA GLY A 76 -22.32 7.92 1.97
C GLY A 76 -23.04 6.68 1.42
N ARG A 77 -22.38 5.79 0.68
CA ARG A 77 -22.96 4.57 0.10
C ARG A 77 -22.16 3.33 0.48
N SER A 78 -22.82 2.17 0.46
CA SER A 78 -22.10 0.89 0.45
C SER A 78 -21.65 0.58 -0.97
N ILE A 79 -20.38 0.19 -1.13
CA ILE A 79 -19.90 -0.31 -2.43
C ILE A 79 -20.67 -1.57 -2.87
N TYR A 80 -21.28 -2.33 -1.97
CA TYR A 80 -22.01 -3.56 -2.30
C TYR A 80 -23.40 -3.30 -2.90
N ASP A 81 -23.97 -2.13 -2.64
CA ASP A 81 -25.25 -1.71 -3.24
C ASP A 81 -25.05 -1.14 -4.66
N MET A 82 -23.80 -0.98 -5.09
CA MET A 82 -23.46 -0.37 -6.38
C MET A 82 -23.22 -1.45 -7.47
N PRO A 83 -23.59 -1.19 -8.74
CA PRO A 83 -23.43 -2.17 -9.80
C PRO A 83 -21.97 -2.60 -10.01
N PRO A 84 -21.66 -3.91 -10.04
CA PRO A 84 -20.29 -4.42 -10.15
C PRO A 84 -19.72 -4.20 -11.57
N LYS A 85 -19.12 -3.05 -11.83
CA LYS A 85 -18.53 -2.70 -13.13
C LYS A 85 -17.11 -2.16 -12.99
N GLY A 86 -16.22 -2.56 -13.91
CA GLY A 86 -14.84 -2.05 -13.98
C GLY A 86 -14.11 -2.09 -12.64
N GLY A 87 -13.49 -0.96 -12.27
CA GLY A 87 -12.76 -0.77 -11.02
C GLY A 87 -13.62 -0.92 -9.75
N LEU A 88 -14.93 -0.69 -9.82
CA LEU A 88 -15.81 -0.94 -8.67
C LEU A 88 -15.93 -2.43 -8.35
N ARG A 89 -16.05 -3.30 -9.36
CA ARG A 89 -16.01 -4.76 -9.17
C ARG A 89 -14.68 -5.19 -8.55
N LYS A 90 -13.57 -4.60 -9.00
CA LYS A 90 -12.24 -4.83 -8.42
C LYS A 90 -12.20 -4.42 -6.95
N LEU A 91 -12.78 -3.26 -6.58
CA LEU A 91 -12.84 -2.80 -5.20
C LEU A 91 -13.71 -3.73 -4.32
N GLN A 92 -14.86 -4.18 -4.82
CA GLN A 92 -15.72 -5.14 -4.13
C GLN A 92 -14.99 -6.46 -3.88
N SER A 93 -14.38 -7.05 -4.92
CA SER A 93 -13.58 -8.27 -4.79
C SER A 93 -12.43 -8.11 -3.80
N PHE A 94 -11.73 -6.97 -3.84
CA PHE A 94 -10.72 -6.66 -2.83
C PHE A 94 -11.28 -6.69 -1.42
N CYS A 95 -12.39 -5.98 -1.14
CA CYS A 95 -13.01 -5.99 0.19
C CYS A 95 -13.49 -7.37 0.63
N THR A 96 -14.00 -8.19 -0.29
CA THR A 96 -14.34 -9.60 -0.04
C THR A 96 -13.11 -10.39 0.39
N VAL A 97 -12.02 -10.33 -0.37
CA VAL A 97 -10.76 -11.03 -0.02
C VAL A 97 -10.23 -10.56 1.33
N VAL A 98 -10.23 -9.24 1.60
CA VAL A 98 -9.78 -8.71 2.90
C VAL A 98 -10.62 -9.24 4.05
N CYS A 99 -11.94 -9.39 3.85
CA CYS A 99 -12.85 -9.97 4.83
C CYS A 99 -12.57 -11.47 5.07
N GLU A 100 -12.24 -12.23 4.02
CA GLU A 100 -11.86 -13.65 4.13
C GLU A 100 -10.56 -13.85 4.92
N TRP A 101 -9.68 -12.84 4.93
CA TRP A 101 -8.47 -12.79 5.76
C TRP A 101 -8.71 -12.23 7.17
N ASP A 102 -9.96 -12.13 7.63
CA ASP A 102 -10.37 -11.63 8.94
C ASP A 102 -9.94 -10.18 9.24
N TYR A 103 -9.82 -9.34 8.21
CA TYR A 103 -9.56 -7.91 8.37
C TYR A 103 -10.84 -7.08 8.13
N LEU A 104 -11.09 -6.14 9.05
CA LEU A 104 -12.23 -5.22 8.98
C LEU A 104 -11.98 -4.00 8.10
N TRP A 105 -10.71 -3.64 7.88
CA TRP A 105 -10.34 -2.37 7.28
C TRP A 105 -9.54 -2.56 6.00
N ALA A 106 -10.03 -1.96 4.93
CA ALA A 106 -9.44 -1.97 3.60
C ALA A 106 -9.08 -0.53 3.18
N TRP A 107 -8.01 -0.37 2.39
CA TRP A 107 -7.59 0.92 1.86
C TRP A 107 -7.26 0.82 0.37
N SER A 108 -7.81 1.74 -0.43
CA SER A 108 -7.53 1.90 -1.85
C SER A 108 -7.20 3.36 -2.13
N ASP A 109 -6.10 3.64 -2.81
CA ASP A 109 -5.68 4.99 -3.16
C ASP A 109 -6.70 5.73 -4.05
N THR A 110 -7.48 4.97 -4.83
CA THR A 110 -8.50 5.53 -5.73
C THR A 110 -9.63 6.25 -5.01
N CYS A 111 -10.10 5.71 -3.88
CA CYS A 111 -11.31 6.15 -3.20
C CYS A 111 -11.13 6.49 -1.71
N CYS A 112 -10.00 6.14 -1.10
CA CYS A 112 -9.69 6.49 0.30
C CYS A 112 -8.84 7.77 0.42
N ILE A 113 -8.53 8.44 -0.68
CA ILE A 113 -7.83 9.74 -0.75
C ILE A 113 -8.77 10.77 -1.36
N ASP A 114 -8.89 11.94 -0.74
CA ASP A 114 -9.52 13.08 -1.40
C ASP A 114 -8.57 13.73 -2.40
N LYS A 115 -8.70 13.33 -3.66
CA LYS A 115 -7.90 13.85 -4.78
C LYS A 115 -8.22 15.32 -5.12
N HIS A 116 -9.26 15.90 -4.52
CA HIS A 116 -9.59 17.32 -4.68
C HIS A 116 -9.02 18.21 -3.56
N SER A 117 -8.50 17.62 -2.48
CA SER A 117 -7.79 18.33 -1.42
C SER A 117 -6.29 18.30 -1.69
N SER A 118 -5.73 19.42 -2.12
CA SER A 118 -4.28 19.53 -2.38
C SER A 118 -3.45 19.21 -1.13
N ALA A 119 -3.91 19.65 0.05
CA ALA A 119 -3.28 19.36 1.32
C ALA A 119 -3.22 17.85 1.61
N GLU A 120 -4.32 17.13 1.37
CA GLU A 120 -4.36 15.69 1.60
C GLU A 120 -3.54 14.91 0.56
N VAL A 121 -3.55 15.34 -0.70
CA VAL A 121 -2.70 14.75 -1.74
C VAL A 121 -1.22 14.87 -1.34
N GLN A 122 -0.79 16.04 -0.85
CA GLN A 122 0.57 16.24 -0.36
C GLN A 122 0.89 15.35 0.85
N GLU A 123 0.01 15.30 1.86
CA GLU A 123 0.18 14.43 3.03
C GLU A 123 0.28 12.96 2.61
N THR A 124 -0.57 12.53 1.67
CA THR A 124 -0.64 11.15 1.21
C THR A 124 0.64 10.76 0.48
N ILE A 125 1.13 11.59 -0.44
CA ILE A 125 2.39 11.34 -1.15
C ILE A 125 3.55 11.22 -0.15
N GLY A 126 3.66 12.15 0.80
CA GLY A 126 4.70 12.10 1.83
C GLY A 126 4.58 10.88 2.77
N SER A 127 3.37 10.37 2.98
CA SER A 127 3.10 9.27 3.92
C SER A 127 2.96 7.90 3.27
N MET A 128 2.95 7.80 1.94
CA MET A 128 2.53 6.61 1.20
C MET A 128 3.33 5.37 1.61
N PHE A 129 4.66 5.48 1.63
CA PHE A 129 5.57 4.43 2.06
C PHE A 129 5.31 4.01 3.50
N ALA A 130 5.18 4.96 4.42
CA ALA A 130 4.93 4.69 5.84
C ALA A 130 3.58 3.98 6.03
N TRP A 131 2.55 4.34 5.27
CA TRP A 131 1.25 3.67 5.31
C TRP A 131 1.31 2.24 4.76
N TYR A 132 2.09 1.97 3.70
CA TYR A 132 2.33 0.59 3.23
C TYR A 132 3.14 -0.22 4.25
N ARG A 133 4.19 0.36 4.82
CA ARG A 133 5.02 -0.25 5.87
C ARG A 133 4.23 -0.65 7.11
N ARG A 134 3.24 0.15 7.49
CA ARG A 134 2.38 -0.09 8.66
C ARG A 134 1.13 -0.93 8.35
N SER A 135 0.85 -1.23 7.09
CA SER A 135 -0.26 -2.09 6.73
C SER A 135 -0.05 -3.50 7.30
N ALA A 136 -1.14 -4.16 7.66
CA ALA A 136 -1.08 -5.53 8.15
C ALA A 136 -0.74 -6.51 7.04
N LEU A 137 -1.21 -6.20 5.84
CA LEU A 137 -1.04 -6.93 4.60
C LEU A 137 -1.21 -5.94 3.44
N THR A 138 -0.50 -6.18 2.34
CA THR A 138 -0.80 -5.55 1.06
C THR A 138 -1.21 -6.62 0.06
N ILE A 139 -2.40 -6.47 -0.52
CA ILE A 139 -2.90 -7.32 -1.61
C ILE A 139 -2.55 -6.62 -2.92
N VAL A 140 -1.74 -7.30 -3.74
CA VAL A 140 -1.39 -6.85 -5.08
C VAL A 140 -2.30 -7.55 -6.08
N TYR A 141 -3.13 -6.77 -6.77
CA TYR A 141 -4.00 -7.28 -7.83
C TYR A 141 -3.35 -7.07 -9.20
N LEU A 142 -3.03 -8.17 -9.86
CA LEU A 142 -2.39 -8.23 -11.17
C LEU A 142 -3.44 -8.48 -12.25
N SER A 143 -4.06 -7.41 -12.73
CA SER A 143 -5.16 -7.46 -13.70
C SER A 143 -4.80 -8.09 -15.05
N ASP A 144 -3.51 -8.19 -15.35
CA ASP A 144 -2.93 -8.64 -16.61
C ASP A 144 -2.17 -9.97 -16.48
N VAL A 145 -2.25 -10.62 -15.31
CA VAL A 145 -1.64 -11.92 -15.08
C VAL A 145 -2.74 -12.98 -15.02
N PRO A 146 -2.80 -13.91 -15.98
CA PRO A 146 -3.72 -15.05 -15.94
C PRO A 146 -3.30 -16.03 -14.83
N ASP A 147 -4.18 -16.99 -14.51
CA ASP A 147 -3.97 -17.91 -13.37
C ASP A 147 -2.74 -18.80 -13.50
N THR A 148 -2.33 -19.11 -14.73
CA THR A 148 -1.10 -19.85 -15.06
C THR A 148 0.04 -18.93 -15.51
N GLY A 149 -0.12 -17.61 -15.33
CA GLY A 149 0.80 -16.59 -15.78
C GLY A 149 2.03 -16.41 -14.88
N SER A 150 2.89 -15.48 -15.29
CA SER A 150 4.12 -15.10 -14.60
C SER A 150 4.17 -13.59 -14.35
N PHE A 151 4.95 -13.14 -13.37
CA PHE A 151 5.16 -11.72 -13.08
C PHE A 151 5.84 -10.94 -14.20
N GLY A 152 6.69 -11.59 -15.01
CA GLY A 152 7.62 -10.91 -15.92
C GLY A 152 6.97 -9.96 -16.95
N ASN A 153 5.68 -10.16 -17.25
CA ASN A 153 4.96 -9.31 -18.20
C ASN A 153 3.97 -8.33 -17.55
N SER A 154 3.79 -8.36 -16.23
CA SER A 154 2.80 -7.50 -15.60
C SER A 154 3.25 -6.04 -15.63
N GLU A 155 2.36 -5.20 -16.14
CA GLU A 155 2.48 -3.76 -16.14
C GLU A 155 2.56 -3.19 -14.72
N TRP A 156 2.10 -3.92 -13.70
CA TRP A 156 2.25 -3.52 -12.31
C TRP A 156 3.71 -3.23 -11.97
N PHE A 157 4.65 -4.12 -12.32
CA PHE A 157 6.08 -3.94 -12.06
C PHE A 157 6.73 -2.79 -12.84
N LYS A 158 6.02 -2.22 -13.83
CA LYS A 158 6.46 -1.08 -14.64
C LYS A 158 5.92 0.25 -14.13
N ARG A 159 5.13 0.29 -13.05
CA ARG A 159 4.58 1.53 -12.48
C ARG A 159 5.52 2.09 -11.42
N GLY A 160 5.78 3.40 -11.43
CA GLY A 160 6.67 4.07 -10.48
C GLY A 160 6.27 3.85 -9.02
N TRP A 161 5.04 4.23 -8.66
CA TRP A 161 4.50 4.07 -7.31
C TRP A 161 4.58 2.63 -6.78
N THR A 162 4.32 1.62 -7.61
CA THR A 162 4.30 0.22 -7.14
C THR A 162 5.65 -0.28 -6.62
N LEU A 163 6.77 0.41 -6.90
CA LEU A 163 8.07 0.05 -6.32
C LEU A 163 8.05 0.17 -4.79
N GLN A 164 7.56 1.30 -4.26
CA GLN A 164 7.40 1.43 -2.81
C GLN A 164 6.28 0.53 -2.27
N GLU A 165 5.25 0.22 -3.07
CA GLU A 165 4.18 -0.72 -2.68
C GLU A 165 4.69 -2.16 -2.62
N LEU A 166 5.76 -2.49 -3.37
CA LEU A 166 6.48 -3.76 -3.28
C LEU A 166 7.43 -3.77 -2.08
N LEU A 167 8.24 -2.72 -1.90
CA LEU A 167 9.34 -2.70 -0.93
C LEU A 167 8.88 -2.40 0.50
N ALA A 168 7.90 -1.50 0.67
CA ALA A 168 7.52 -1.03 2.00
C ALA A 168 6.81 -2.09 2.87
N PRO A 169 5.81 -2.86 2.37
CA PRO A 169 5.07 -3.80 3.20
C PRO A 169 5.92 -4.97 3.69
N ARG A 170 5.64 -5.43 4.91
CA ARG A 170 6.25 -6.65 5.46
C ARG A 170 5.59 -7.93 4.96
N ALA A 171 4.31 -7.85 4.63
CA ALA A 171 3.53 -8.96 4.10
C ALA A 171 2.82 -8.54 2.82
N ILE A 172 2.94 -9.38 1.79
CA ILE A 172 2.26 -9.20 0.50
C ILE A 172 1.60 -10.50 0.09
N LEU A 173 0.41 -10.40 -0.50
CA LEU A 173 -0.20 -11.47 -1.28
C LEU A 173 -0.48 -10.97 -2.69
N PHE A 174 -0.12 -11.79 -3.68
CA PHE A 174 -0.38 -11.51 -5.09
C PHE A 174 -1.61 -12.27 -5.52
N TYR A 175 -2.50 -11.58 -6.24
CA TYR A 175 -3.72 -12.11 -6.82
C TYR A 175 -3.73 -11.89 -8.32
N THR A 176 -4.20 -12.88 -9.06
CA THR A 176 -4.30 -12.88 -10.52
C THR A 176 -5.51 -12.06 -10.98
N GLN A 177 -5.68 -11.94 -12.30
CA GLN A 177 -6.83 -11.23 -12.90
C GLN A 177 -8.20 -11.79 -12.47
N ASN A 178 -8.26 -13.04 -12.01
CA ASN A 178 -9.49 -13.71 -11.55
C ASN A 178 -9.63 -13.73 -10.03
N TRP A 179 -8.82 -12.95 -9.29
CA TRP A 179 -8.78 -12.96 -7.82
C TRP A 179 -8.45 -14.34 -7.23
N LEU A 180 -7.65 -15.14 -7.93
CA LEU A 180 -7.04 -16.34 -7.34
C LEU A 180 -5.69 -15.99 -6.73
N PRO A 181 -5.31 -16.59 -5.58
CA PRO A 181 -3.96 -16.49 -5.06
C PRO A 181 -2.95 -16.90 -6.12
N TYR A 182 -1.91 -16.10 -6.30
CA TYR A 182 -0.89 -16.36 -7.31
C TYR A 182 -0.28 -17.77 -7.14
N LYS A 183 -0.23 -18.54 -8.24
CA LYS A 183 0.17 -19.95 -8.27
C LYS A 183 -0.65 -20.89 -7.35
N ASN A 184 -1.86 -20.49 -6.96
CA ASN A 184 -2.70 -21.19 -5.98
C ASN A 184 -1.98 -21.44 -4.64
N LEU A 185 -1.01 -20.59 -4.30
CA LEU A 185 -0.25 -20.72 -3.08
C LEU A 185 -1.09 -20.28 -1.88
N VAL A 186 -1.31 -21.20 -0.95
CA VAL A 186 -1.94 -20.91 0.34
C VAL A 186 -0.84 -20.47 1.32
N SER A 187 -0.32 -19.26 1.11
CA SER A 187 0.66 -18.63 2.00
C SER A 187 0.04 -17.41 2.65
N SER A 188 0.44 -17.09 3.89
CA SER A 188 0.09 -15.84 4.56
C SER A 188 1.01 -14.68 4.14
N ASN A 189 2.12 -14.97 3.44
CA ASN A 189 3.03 -13.97 2.92
C ASN A 189 3.83 -14.52 1.72
N HIS A 190 3.60 -13.98 0.53
CA HIS A 190 4.36 -14.32 -0.67
C HIS A 190 5.82 -13.86 -0.62
N LYS A 191 6.17 -12.95 0.30
CA LYS A 191 7.58 -12.60 0.56
C LYS A 191 8.34 -13.64 1.38
N THR A 192 7.70 -14.70 1.86
CA THR A 192 8.41 -15.82 2.53
C THR A 192 8.44 -17.08 1.68
N ASP A 193 7.85 -17.04 0.48
CA ASP A 193 7.86 -18.17 -0.45
C ASP A 193 9.06 -18.06 -1.41
N ALA A 194 9.93 -19.06 -1.40
CA ALA A 194 11.15 -19.07 -2.21
C ALA A 194 10.88 -19.02 -3.72
N THR A 195 9.81 -19.67 -4.18
CA THR A 195 9.45 -19.71 -5.61
C THR A 195 8.93 -18.34 -6.06
N VAL A 196 8.20 -17.65 -5.19
CA VAL A 196 7.70 -16.30 -5.49
C VAL A 196 8.84 -15.27 -5.44
N LEU A 197 9.74 -15.36 -4.45
CA LEU A 197 10.91 -14.47 -4.34
C LEU A 197 11.84 -14.58 -5.56
N ASP A 198 12.18 -15.80 -5.97
CA ASP A 198 13.00 -16.06 -7.15
C ASP A 198 12.37 -15.47 -8.44
N GLU A 199 11.04 -15.50 -8.54
CA GLU A 199 10.34 -14.88 -9.66
C GLU A 199 10.28 -13.35 -9.56
N LEU A 200 10.08 -12.80 -8.37
CA LEU A 200 10.13 -11.35 -8.15
C LEU A 200 11.51 -10.80 -8.47
N GLU A 201 12.57 -11.48 -8.05
CA GLU A 201 13.96 -11.09 -8.33
C GLU A 201 14.22 -11.03 -9.83
N ARG A 202 13.80 -12.06 -10.59
CA ARG A 202 13.86 -12.03 -12.06
C ARG A 202 13.02 -10.92 -12.69
N ALA A 203 11.82 -10.69 -12.18
CA ALA A 203 10.89 -9.71 -12.76
C ALA A 203 11.29 -8.26 -12.47
N THR A 204 12.02 -8.02 -11.37
CA THR A 204 12.30 -6.67 -10.87
C THR A 204 13.78 -6.29 -10.87
N GLY A 205 14.69 -7.28 -10.92
CA GLY A 205 16.12 -7.07 -10.69
C GLY A 205 16.47 -6.72 -9.24
N ILE A 206 15.53 -6.89 -8.30
CA ILE A 206 15.73 -6.59 -6.88
C ILE A 206 16.06 -7.89 -6.16
N GLU A 207 17.23 -7.94 -5.51
CA GLU A 207 17.64 -9.11 -4.73
C GLU A 207 16.63 -9.44 -3.63
N SER A 208 16.43 -10.73 -3.39
CA SER A 208 15.48 -11.26 -2.40
C SER A 208 15.63 -10.66 -0.99
N GLN A 209 16.85 -10.28 -0.58
CA GLN A 209 17.10 -9.60 0.70
C GLN A 209 16.37 -8.25 0.83
N PHE A 210 16.31 -7.47 -0.26
CA PHE A 210 15.59 -6.20 -0.27
C PHE A 210 14.08 -6.40 -0.40
N LEU A 211 13.64 -7.46 -1.08
CA LEU A 211 12.21 -7.81 -1.14
C LEU A 211 11.65 -8.21 0.23
N THR A 212 12.45 -8.88 1.07
CA THR A 212 12.04 -9.42 2.37
C THR A 212 12.25 -8.44 3.52
N ASN A 213 13.36 -7.69 3.53
CA ASN A 213 13.73 -6.81 4.64
C ASN A 213 14.28 -5.45 4.16
N PHE A 214 13.48 -4.73 3.38
CA PHE A 214 13.85 -3.39 2.92
C PHE A 214 13.97 -2.38 4.07
N SER A 215 15.03 -1.57 4.08
CA SER A 215 15.17 -0.41 4.96
C SER A 215 15.28 0.88 4.12
N PRO A 216 14.39 1.87 4.33
CA PRO A 216 14.48 3.12 3.59
C PRO A 216 15.71 3.93 4.05
N GLY A 217 16.31 4.67 3.11
CA GLY A 217 17.59 5.33 3.33
C GLY A 217 18.32 5.62 2.02
N THR A 218 19.49 6.26 2.12
CA THR A 218 20.31 6.67 0.98
C THR A 218 21.53 5.78 0.75
N ASP A 219 21.64 4.69 1.50
CA ASP A 219 22.56 3.59 1.23
C ASP A 219 22.23 2.88 -0.09
N ASP A 220 23.26 2.48 -0.84
CA ASP A 220 23.10 1.80 -2.14
C ASP A 220 22.19 2.57 -3.11
N ALA A 221 22.35 3.90 -3.14
CA ALA A 221 21.44 4.80 -3.85
C ALA A 221 21.35 4.47 -5.35
N ARG A 222 22.48 4.13 -5.97
CA ARG A 222 22.52 3.70 -7.38
C ARG A 222 21.60 2.52 -7.66
N SER A 223 21.65 1.45 -6.86
CA SER A 223 20.80 0.27 -7.07
C SER A 223 19.32 0.60 -6.88
N ARG A 224 18.98 1.43 -5.89
CA ARG A 224 17.60 1.91 -5.66
C ARG A 224 17.05 2.69 -6.85
N LEU A 225 17.88 3.55 -7.48
CA LEU A 225 17.52 4.25 -8.71
C LEU A 225 17.43 3.30 -9.91
N GLN A 226 18.32 2.31 -10.00
CA GLN A 226 18.25 1.28 -11.03
C GLN A 226 16.92 0.52 -11.00
N TRP A 227 16.42 0.15 -9.82
CA TRP A 227 15.10 -0.49 -9.66
C TRP A 227 13.92 0.39 -10.12
N ALA A 228 14.13 1.71 -10.12
CA ALA A 228 13.15 2.70 -10.57
C ALA A 228 13.27 3.04 -12.08
N SER A 229 14.44 2.85 -12.69
CA SER A 229 14.77 3.33 -14.04
C SER A 229 13.82 2.89 -15.17
N LEU A 230 13.30 1.67 -15.11
CA LEU A 230 12.38 1.14 -16.13
C LEU A 230 10.91 1.41 -15.83
N ARG A 231 10.61 2.10 -14.72
CA ARG A 231 9.25 2.36 -14.26
C ARG A 231 8.72 3.68 -14.80
N ARG A 232 7.41 3.74 -15.00
CA ARG A 232 6.69 4.88 -15.58
C ARG A 232 5.63 5.42 -14.63
N THR A 233 5.43 6.71 -14.68
CA THR A 233 4.40 7.42 -13.92
C THR A 233 3.42 8.12 -14.84
N THR A 234 2.20 8.35 -14.35
CA THR A 234 1.19 9.10 -15.12
C THR A 234 1.48 10.60 -15.05
N ARG A 235 1.78 11.12 -13.86
CA ARG A 235 2.30 12.48 -13.70
C ARG A 235 3.82 12.45 -13.84
N PRO A 236 4.42 13.33 -14.66
CA PRO A 236 5.86 13.33 -14.87
C PRO A 236 6.64 13.45 -13.56
N GLU A 237 6.26 14.35 -12.66
CA GLU A 237 6.96 14.63 -11.40
C GLU A 237 6.93 13.46 -10.40
N ASP A 238 5.95 12.56 -10.54
CA ASP A 238 5.86 11.38 -9.68
C ASP A 238 7.06 10.42 -9.86
N ILE A 239 7.83 10.55 -10.96
CA ILE A 239 9.08 9.78 -11.11
C ILE A 239 10.04 10.05 -9.96
N ALA A 240 10.03 11.28 -9.41
CA ALA A 240 10.78 11.66 -8.23
C ALA A 240 9.97 11.40 -6.94
N TYR A 241 8.72 11.83 -6.88
CA TYR A 241 7.93 11.76 -5.63
C TYR A 241 7.68 10.33 -5.17
N SER A 242 7.55 9.38 -6.09
CA SER A 242 7.38 7.96 -5.75
C SER A 242 8.61 7.35 -5.06
N LEU A 243 9.76 8.03 -5.07
CA LEU A 243 11.02 7.57 -4.47
C LEU A 243 11.29 8.15 -3.07
N PHE A 244 10.56 9.17 -2.64
CA PHE A 244 10.79 9.85 -1.34
C PHE A 244 10.82 8.85 -0.17
N GLY A 245 9.85 7.95 -0.13
CA GLY A 245 9.78 6.92 0.92
C GLY A 245 10.88 5.87 0.84
N ILE A 246 11.37 5.55 -0.36
CA ILE A 246 12.47 4.59 -0.58
C ILE A 246 13.78 5.19 -0.05
N PHE A 247 14.01 6.48 -0.30
CA PHE A 247 15.20 7.18 0.17
C PHE A 247 15.10 7.76 1.58
N HIS A 248 13.95 7.63 2.24
CA HIS A 248 13.64 8.29 3.51
C HIS A 248 13.81 9.83 3.46
N ILE A 249 13.52 10.42 2.31
CA ILE A 249 13.67 11.85 2.04
C ILE A 249 12.33 12.57 2.21
N HIS A 250 12.37 13.75 2.81
CA HIS A 250 11.21 14.63 2.98
C HIS A 250 11.45 15.92 2.21
N LEU A 251 10.86 16.02 1.02
CA LEU A 251 10.93 17.22 0.17
C LEU A 251 9.52 17.73 -0.14
N PRO A 252 9.37 19.04 -0.42
CA PRO A 252 8.10 19.59 -0.90
C PRO A 252 7.65 18.93 -2.21
N ILE A 253 6.33 18.76 -2.34
CA ILE A 253 5.65 18.22 -3.53
C ILE A 253 5.03 19.38 -4.28
N LEU A 254 5.57 19.73 -5.45
CA LEU A 254 5.18 20.89 -6.23
C LEU A 254 4.78 20.45 -7.64
N TYR A 255 3.53 20.03 -7.82
CA TYR A 255 3.03 19.74 -9.18
C TYR A 255 3.07 21.01 -10.05
N GLY A 256 3.61 20.88 -11.26
CA GLY A 256 3.87 21.99 -12.16
C GLY A 256 5.32 22.50 -12.14
N GLU A 257 6.21 21.92 -11.32
CA GLU A 257 7.62 22.35 -11.26
C GLU A 257 8.48 21.84 -12.42
N SER A 258 7.95 21.00 -13.31
CA SER A 258 8.68 20.20 -14.30
C SER A 258 9.36 18.95 -13.74
N VAL A 259 9.55 17.96 -14.61
CA VAL A 259 10.16 16.68 -14.23
C VAL A 259 11.64 16.86 -13.86
N GLU A 260 12.33 17.76 -14.56
CA GLU A 260 13.75 18.06 -14.37
C GLU A 260 14.01 18.68 -13.00
N ASN A 261 13.16 19.61 -12.55
CA ASN A 261 13.31 20.21 -11.21
C ASN A 261 12.96 19.22 -10.10
N ALA A 262 11.89 18.43 -10.27
CA ALA A 262 11.52 17.40 -9.29
C ALA A 262 12.64 16.35 -9.13
N LEU A 263 13.22 15.88 -10.24
CA LEU A 263 14.37 14.97 -10.27
C LEU A 263 15.63 15.63 -9.70
N GLY A 264 15.93 16.87 -10.10
CA GLY A 264 17.10 17.60 -9.64
C GLY A 264 17.13 17.77 -8.12
N ARG A 265 15.98 18.12 -7.51
CA ARG A 265 15.85 18.20 -6.05
C ARG A 265 16.04 16.86 -5.38
N LEU A 266 15.47 15.79 -5.92
CA LEU A 266 15.65 14.44 -5.39
C LEU A 266 17.13 14.01 -5.43
N LEU A 267 17.77 14.13 -6.59
CA LEU A 267 19.16 13.71 -6.78
C LEU A 267 20.12 14.55 -5.94
N ALA A 268 19.91 15.86 -5.86
CA ALA A 268 20.71 16.73 -5.00
C ALA A 268 20.62 16.31 -3.52
N GLU A 269 19.43 15.96 -3.05
CA GLU A 269 19.23 15.50 -1.66
C GLU A 269 19.85 14.12 -1.42
N ILE A 270 19.72 13.18 -2.37
CA ILE A 270 20.39 11.87 -2.30
C ILE A 270 21.91 12.04 -2.21
N ILE A 271 22.50 12.84 -3.09
CA ILE A 271 23.96 13.10 -3.11
C ILE A 271 24.39 13.77 -1.81
N SER A 272 23.63 14.75 -1.33
CA SER A 272 23.91 15.47 -0.08
C SER A 272 23.98 14.51 1.13
N GLN A 273 23.06 13.54 1.22
CA GLN A 273 22.99 12.60 2.34
C GLN A 273 23.93 11.39 2.20
N SER A 274 24.12 10.87 0.98
CA SER A 274 24.92 9.65 0.74
C SER A 274 26.39 9.92 0.42
N GLY A 275 26.70 11.08 -0.15
CA GLY A 275 27.99 11.35 -0.79
C GLY A 275 28.21 10.59 -2.12
N ASP A 276 27.23 9.82 -2.57
CA ASP A 276 27.34 8.98 -3.77
C ASP A 276 26.93 9.75 -5.03
N ILE A 277 27.93 10.25 -5.76
CA ILE A 277 27.71 10.93 -7.06
C ILE A 277 27.38 9.95 -8.21
N SER A 278 27.53 8.65 -7.97
CA SER A 278 27.34 7.61 -8.97
C SER A 278 25.86 7.43 -9.37
N VAL A 279 24.96 8.07 -8.61
CA VAL A 279 23.53 8.21 -8.90
C VAL A 279 23.23 9.05 -10.14
N LEU A 280 24.20 9.85 -10.63
CA LEU A 280 24.05 10.65 -11.84
C LEU A 280 24.09 9.80 -13.13
N ASP A 281 24.39 8.50 -13.02
CA ASP A 281 24.31 7.55 -14.14
C ASP A 281 22.86 7.08 -14.42
N TRP A 282 21.89 7.48 -13.58
CA TRP A 282 20.47 7.15 -13.73
C TRP A 282 19.81 7.92 -14.88
#